data_AF-A0AAF1K0W3-F1
#
_entry.id   AF-A0AAF1K0W3-F1
#
_cell.length_a   1.000
_cell.length_b   1.000
_cell.length_c   1.000
_cell.angle_alpha   90.00
_cell.angle_beta   90.00
_cell.angle_gamma   90.00
#
_symmetry.space_group_name_H-M   'P 1'
#
loop_
_entity.id
_entity.type
_entity.pdbx_description
1 polymer ?
#
loop_
_entity_poly.entity_id
_entity_poly.type
_entity_poly.pdbx_seq_one_letter_code
_entity_poly.pdbx_strand_id
1 'polypeptide(L)'
;MSDLFAPEGGYAVRILDLSGANGSEPVETITGFPSLEHANAFARRYVRDSIERCRAGGAAPDAVLAAWHMFGEDAEITPAADQAWRSANELADFAQNPARDAEERNWRILDPRADDDDDEDEDEEDEA
;
A
#
# COMPACT_ATOMS: atom_id res chain seq x y z
N MET A 1 9.86 -7.75 18.86
CA MET A 1 11.27 -7.26 18.90
C MET A 1 11.25 -5.89 18.26
N SER A 2 11.30 -4.81 19.03
CA SER A 2 11.27 -3.45 18.45
C SER A 2 12.55 -3.24 17.65
N ASP A 3 12.41 -3.01 16.35
CA ASP A 3 13.53 -2.61 15.50
C ASP A 3 14.07 -1.28 16.05
N LEU A 4 15.36 -1.22 16.39
CA LEU A 4 15.98 -0.10 17.13
C LEU A 4 15.87 1.24 16.36
N PHE A 5 15.52 1.17 15.08
CA PHE A 5 15.39 2.30 14.15
C PHE A 5 13.94 2.63 13.76
N ALA A 6 12.95 1.89 14.27
CA ALA A 6 11.55 2.23 14.06
C ALA A 6 11.11 3.33 15.04
N PRO A 7 10.31 4.32 14.59
CA PRO A 7 9.71 5.29 15.49
C PRO A 7 8.78 4.59 16.49
N GLU A 8 8.52 5.24 17.63
CA GLU A 8 7.58 4.73 18.63
C GLU A 8 6.19 4.57 18.00
N GLY A 9 5.65 3.35 17.98
CA GLY A 9 4.42 3.00 17.26
C GLY A 9 4.60 2.48 15.83
N GLY A 10 5.85 2.37 15.34
CA GLY A 10 6.16 1.83 14.01
C GLY A 10 5.85 2.79 12.86
N TYR A 11 5.95 2.28 11.63
CA TYR A 11 5.56 3.04 10.44
C TYR A 11 4.07 2.82 10.12
N ALA A 12 3.49 3.75 9.38
CA ALA A 12 2.16 3.64 8.84
C ALA A 12 2.15 4.01 7.35
N VAL A 13 1.21 3.44 6.61
CA VAL A 13 0.97 3.74 5.19
C VAL A 13 -0.40 4.40 5.07
N ARG A 14 -0.40 5.63 4.57
CA ARG A 14 -1.59 6.43 4.27
C ARG A 14 -2.00 6.18 2.83
N ILE A 15 -3.22 5.69 2.62
CA ILE A 15 -3.82 5.51 1.30
C ILE A 15 -4.54 6.79 0.91
N LEU A 16 -4.21 7.34 -0.26
CA LEU A 16 -4.75 8.59 -0.77
C LEU A 16 -5.59 8.35 -2.02
N ASP A 17 -6.84 8.78 -2.01
CA ASP A 17 -7.68 8.81 -3.20
C ASP A 17 -7.21 9.93 -4.15
N LEU A 18 -6.94 9.58 -5.41
CA LEU A 18 -6.51 10.55 -6.42
C LEU A 18 -7.67 11.23 -7.13
N SER A 19 -8.89 10.69 -7.03
CA SER A 19 -10.07 11.27 -7.68
C SER A 19 -10.47 12.64 -7.09
N GLY A 20 -9.96 12.95 -5.90
CA GLY A 20 -10.25 14.17 -5.16
C GLY A 20 -11.56 14.11 -4.37
N ALA A 21 -12.25 12.96 -4.35
CA ALA A 21 -13.48 12.77 -3.58
C ALA A 21 -13.22 12.84 -2.08
N ASN A 22 -12.04 12.39 -1.63
CA ASN A 22 -11.63 12.44 -0.23
C ASN A 22 -10.79 13.69 0.15
N GLY A 23 -10.64 14.64 -0.76
CA GLY A 23 -9.84 15.85 -0.54
C GLY A 23 -8.37 15.54 -0.25
N SER A 24 -7.85 16.03 0.88
CA SER A 24 -6.47 15.78 1.34
C SER A 24 -6.38 14.74 2.47
N GLU A 25 -7.53 14.23 2.92
CA GLU A 25 -7.58 13.21 3.95
C GLU A 25 -7.28 11.83 3.34
N PRO A 26 -6.52 10.98 4.05
CA PRO A 26 -6.32 9.62 3.60
C PRO A 26 -7.65 8.85 3.64
N VAL A 27 -7.87 7.98 2.67
CA VAL A 27 -8.99 7.03 2.68
C VAL A 27 -8.81 6.05 3.83
N GLU A 28 -7.56 5.67 4.09
CA GLU A 28 -7.19 4.74 5.13
C GLU A 28 -5.77 5.04 5.62
N THR A 29 -5.51 4.79 6.91
CA THR A 29 -4.15 4.80 7.45
C THR A 29 -3.90 3.45 8.11
N ILE A 30 -3.01 2.67 7.52
CA ILE A 30 -2.64 1.33 7.97
C ILE A 30 -1.42 1.47 8.86
N THR A 31 -1.54 1.10 10.13
CA THR A 31 -0.46 1.16 11.13
C THR A 31 0.14 -0.22 11.38
N GLY A 32 1.19 -0.30 12.21
CA GLY A 32 1.74 -1.59 12.65
C GLY A 32 2.90 -2.12 11.81
N PHE A 33 3.43 -1.34 10.85
CA PHE A 33 4.59 -1.77 10.08
C PHE A 33 5.85 -1.78 10.96
N PRO A 34 6.51 -2.94 11.15
CA PRO A 34 7.65 -3.09 12.05
C PRO A 34 8.92 -2.40 11.54
N SER A 35 9.02 -2.14 10.24
CA SER A 35 10.18 -1.49 9.61
C SER A 35 9.81 -0.64 8.40
N LEU A 36 10.69 0.29 8.03
CA LEU A 36 10.54 1.11 6.83
C LEU A 36 10.57 0.25 5.56
N GLU A 37 11.37 -0.82 5.55
CA GLU A 37 11.47 -1.74 4.40
C GLU A 37 10.14 -2.46 4.16
N HIS A 38 9.45 -2.88 5.22
CA HIS A 38 8.12 -3.47 5.13
C HIS A 38 7.10 -2.45 4.60
N ALA A 39 7.05 -1.24 5.18
CA ALA A 39 6.16 -0.18 4.72
C ALA A 39 6.42 0.21 3.25
N ASN A 40 7.69 0.29 2.84
CA ASN A 40 8.10 0.53 1.46
C ASN A 40 7.61 -0.57 0.51
N ALA A 41 7.81 -1.83 0.89
CA ALA A 41 7.40 -2.97 0.08
C ALA A 41 5.87 -3.02 -0.07
N PHE A 42 5.14 -2.76 1.02
CA PHE A 42 3.68 -2.65 1.00
C PHE A 42 3.21 -1.51 0.09
N ALA A 43 3.68 -0.28 0.31
CA ALA A 43 3.25 0.90 -0.44
C ALA A 43 3.51 0.72 -1.94
N ARG A 44 4.69 0.21 -2.32
CA ARG A 44 5.05 -0.06 -3.70
C ARG A 44 4.10 -1.06 -4.37
N ARG A 45 3.82 -2.20 -3.73
CA ARG A 45 2.91 -3.23 -4.26
C ARG A 45 1.46 -2.75 -4.29
N TYR A 46 1.05 -1.94 -3.32
CA TYR A 46 -0.28 -1.34 -3.27
C TYR A 46 -0.51 -0.42 -4.47
N VAL A 47 0.37 0.55 -4.68
CA VAL A 47 0.29 1.46 -5.83
C VAL A 47 0.40 0.70 -7.14
N ARG A 48 1.23 -0.34 -7.18
CA ARG A 48 1.33 -1.21 -8.35
C ARG A 48 -0.01 -1.86 -8.68
N ASP A 49 -0.68 -2.46 -7.69
CA ASP A 49 -2.01 -3.04 -7.86
C ASP A 49 -3.06 -2.00 -8.28
N SER A 50 -3.01 -0.81 -7.66
CA SER A 50 -3.91 0.31 -7.98
C SER A 50 -3.80 0.73 -9.46
N ILE A 51 -2.59 0.93 -9.97
CA ILE A 51 -2.34 1.26 -11.39
C ILE A 51 -2.85 0.15 -12.32
N GLU A 52 -2.59 -1.12 -11.98
CA GLU A 52 -3.03 -2.24 -12.82
C GLU A 52 -4.55 -2.39 -12.86
N ARG A 53 -5.29 -2.02 -11.79
CA ARG A 53 -6.76 -1.96 -11.83
C ARG A 53 -7.28 -0.87 -12.78
N CYS A 54 -6.51 0.20 -12.98
CA CYS A 54 -6.84 1.26 -13.93
C CYS A 54 -6.41 0.96 -15.38
N ARG A 55 -5.68 -0.14 -15.62
CA ARG A 55 -5.19 -0.49 -16.96
C ARG A 55 -6.26 -1.16 -17.80
N ALA A 56 -6.78 -0.44 -18.79
CA ALA A 56 -7.54 -1.05 -19.87
C ALA A 56 -6.62 -1.85 -20.82
N GLY A 57 -7.15 -2.93 -21.41
CA GLY A 57 -6.40 -3.77 -22.35
C GLY A 57 -5.88 -2.97 -23.55
N GLY A 58 -4.56 -2.99 -23.76
CA GLY A 58 -3.91 -2.27 -24.86
C GLY A 58 -3.80 -0.75 -24.67
N ALA A 59 -4.11 -0.22 -23.49
CA ALA A 59 -3.96 1.21 -23.20
C ALA A 59 -2.49 1.66 -23.28
N ALA A 60 -2.27 2.85 -23.84
CA ALA A 60 -0.97 3.51 -23.83
C ALA A 60 -0.60 3.95 -22.39
N PRO A 61 0.69 4.06 -22.04
CA PRO A 61 1.13 4.41 -20.68
C PRO A 61 0.48 5.70 -20.14
N ASP A 62 0.40 6.75 -20.95
CA ASP A 62 -0.22 8.02 -20.54
C ASP A 62 -1.72 7.87 -20.24
N ALA A 63 -2.42 6.99 -20.96
CA ALA A 63 -3.83 6.71 -20.70
C ALA A 63 -4.03 5.92 -19.40
N VAL A 64 -3.08 5.03 -19.07
CA VAL A 64 -3.07 4.31 -17.79
C VAL A 64 -2.86 5.29 -16.63
N LEU A 65 -1.90 6.21 -16.75
CA LEU A 65 -1.67 7.22 -15.71
C LEU A 65 -2.84 8.20 -15.59
N ALA A 66 -3.44 8.62 -16.70
CA ALA A 66 -4.63 9.47 -16.65
C ALA A 66 -5.80 8.77 -15.93
N ALA A 67 -6.01 7.48 -16.19
CA ALA A 67 -7.02 6.69 -15.49
C ALA A 67 -6.69 6.53 -14.01
N TRP A 68 -5.42 6.23 -13.66
CA TRP A 68 -4.98 6.12 -12.27
C TRP A 68 -5.11 7.44 -11.50
N HIS A 69 -4.81 8.58 -12.11
CA HIS A 69 -5.06 9.88 -11.47
C HIS A 69 -6.55 10.19 -11.28
N MET A 70 -7.45 9.56 -12.04
CA MET A 70 -8.89 9.80 -11.95
C MET A 70 -9.61 8.84 -11.01
N PHE A 71 -9.12 7.61 -10.85
CA PHE A 71 -9.81 6.52 -10.15
C PHE A 71 -8.93 5.70 -9.22
N GLY A 72 -7.63 5.95 -9.24
CA GLY A 72 -6.64 5.21 -8.49
C GLY A 72 -6.38 5.79 -7.11
N GLU A 73 -5.50 5.08 -6.43
CA GLU A 73 -5.08 5.36 -5.06
C GLU A 73 -3.56 5.40 -5.02
N ASP A 74 -3.01 6.36 -4.28
CA ASP A 74 -1.58 6.46 -3.97
C ASP A 74 -1.31 6.05 -2.52
N ALA A 75 -0.04 5.82 -2.18
CA ALA A 75 0.40 5.42 -0.85
C ALA A 75 1.56 6.29 -0.36
N GLU A 76 1.43 6.84 0.85
CA GLU A 76 2.47 7.63 1.51
C GLU A 76 2.85 7.02 2.86
N ILE A 77 4.15 6.98 3.17
CA ILE A 77 4.65 6.43 4.43
C ILE A 77 4.81 7.54 5.47
N THR A 78 4.34 7.27 6.68
CA THR A 78 4.47 8.16 7.84
C THR A 78 5.08 7.42 9.04
N PRO A 79 5.95 8.07 9.85
CA PRO A 79 6.53 9.38 9.60
C PRO A 79 7.39 9.39 8.35
N ALA A 80 7.45 10.54 7.67
CA ALA A 80 8.25 10.69 6.47
C ALA A 80 9.73 10.43 6.79
N ALA A 81 10.34 9.49 6.08
CA ALA A 81 11.75 9.16 6.16
C ALA A 81 12.43 9.48 4.81
N ASP A 82 13.71 9.82 4.83
CA ASP A 82 14.48 10.13 3.60
C ASP A 82 14.50 8.95 2.61
N GLN A 83 14.45 7.72 3.13
CA GLN A 83 14.43 6.47 2.35
C GLN A 83 13.01 5.94 2.12
N ALA A 84 11.98 6.70 2.48
CA ALA A 84 10.59 6.33 2.20
C ALA A 84 10.35 6.31 0.69
N TRP A 85 9.80 5.19 0.22
CA TRP A 85 9.39 5.03 -1.15
C TRP A 85 8.26 6.02 -1.49
N ARG A 86 8.26 6.49 -2.74
CA ARG A 86 7.23 7.38 -3.29
C ARG A 86 6.86 6.89 -4.68
N SER A 87 5.57 6.89 -4.99
CA SER A 87 5.03 6.49 -6.30
C SER A 87 5.71 7.17 -7.48
N ALA A 88 6.00 8.45 -7.36
CA ALA A 88 6.69 9.25 -8.37
C ALA A 88 8.03 8.64 -8.86
N ASN A 89 8.69 7.81 -8.06
CA ASN A 89 9.96 7.17 -8.42
C ASN A 89 9.79 6.08 -9.50
N GLU A 90 8.64 5.41 -9.56
CA GLU A 90 8.42 4.24 -10.43
C GLU A 90 7.16 4.35 -11.30
N LEU A 91 6.40 5.44 -11.17
CA LEU A 91 5.13 5.64 -11.85
C LEU A 91 5.21 5.43 -13.37
N ALA A 92 6.26 5.98 -13.99
CA ALA A 92 6.49 5.84 -15.43
C ALA A 92 6.77 4.39 -15.84
N ASP A 93 7.55 3.64 -15.05
CA ASP A 93 7.85 2.23 -15.31
C ASP A 93 6.58 1.38 -15.16
N PHE A 94 5.81 1.60 -14.09
CA PHE A 94 4.56 0.88 -13.85
C PHE A 94 3.56 1.12 -14.97
N ALA A 95 3.45 2.34 -15.50
CA ALA A 95 2.58 2.60 -16.64
C ALA A 95 3.04 1.90 -17.93
N GLN A 96 4.35 1.89 -18.19
CA GLN A 96 4.94 1.31 -19.40
C GLN A 96 4.89 -0.21 -19.43
N ASN A 97 5.18 -0.85 -18.31
CA ASN A 97 5.35 -2.28 -18.21
C ASN A 97 4.20 -2.85 -17.37
N PRO A 98 3.22 -3.57 -17.96
CA PRO A 98 2.17 -4.27 -17.19
C PRO A 98 2.76 -5.29 -16.20
N ALA A 99 1.99 -5.59 -15.14
CA ALA A 99 2.47 -6.51 -14.10
C ALA A 99 2.69 -7.89 -14.68
N ARG A 100 3.85 -8.48 -14.38
CA ARG A 100 4.24 -9.76 -14.99
C ARG A 100 3.50 -10.93 -14.37
N ASP A 101 3.23 -10.83 -13.08
CA ASP A 101 2.54 -11.84 -12.28
C ASP A 101 1.74 -11.19 -11.15
N ALA A 102 1.04 -12.04 -10.40
CA ALA A 102 0.22 -11.60 -9.27
C ALA A 102 1.05 -11.13 -8.07
N GLU A 103 2.31 -11.57 -7.93
CA GLU A 103 3.15 -11.28 -6.77
C GLU A 103 3.62 -9.82 -6.77
N GLU A 104 3.84 -9.22 -7.95
CA GLU A 104 4.11 -7.78 -8.08
C GLU A 104 2.98 -6.88 -7.53
N ARG A 105 1.76 -7.43 -7.45
CA ARG A 105 0.54 -6.75 -6.96
C ARG A 105 0.10 -7.26 -5.58
N ASN A 106 0.76 -8.28 -5.06
CA ASN A 106 0.36 -8.95 -3.83
C ASN A 106 0.81 -8.12 -2.62
N TRP A 107 0.10 -7.03 -2.33
CA TRP A 107 0.32 -6.22 -1.14
C TRP A 107 -0.28 -6.85 0.12
N ARG A 108 -1.29 -7.72 -0.01
CA ARG A 108 -1.98 -8.37 1.12
C ARG A 108 -1.07 -9.24 1.96
N ILE A 109 -0.08 -9.92 1.35
CA ILE A 109 0.93 -10.69 2.09
C ILE A 109 1.85 -9.80 2.95
N LEU A 110 1.84 -8.48 2.73
CA LEU A 110 2.61 -7.50 3.49
C LEU A 110 1.70 -6.67 4.40
N ASP A 111 0.41 -6.97 4.49
CA ASP A 111 -0.52 -6.19 5.31
C ASP A 111 -0.35 -6.59 6.79
N PRO A 112 0.11 -5.69 7.67
CA PRO A 112 0.36 -6.01 9.08
C PRO A 112 -0.92 -6.40 9.83
N ARG A 113 -2.10 -6.09 9.28
CA ARG A 113 -3.39 -6.46 9.87
C ARG A 113 -3.74 -7.93 9.68
N ALA A 114 -3.10 -8.60 8.73
CA ALA A 114 -3.37 -10.03 8.49
C ALA A 114 -2.90 -10.90 9.67
N ASP A 115 -1.93 -10.43 10.46
CA ASP A 115 -1.44 -11.14 11.64
C ASP A 115 -2.36 -10.92 12.87
N ASP A 116 -3.16 -9.85 12.90
CA ASP A 116 -4.09 -9.54 14.01
C ASP A 116 -5.39 -10.38 13.95
N ASP A 117 -5.79 -10.87 12.76
CA ASP A 117 -7.02 -11.66 12.56
C ASP A 117 -6.90 -13.12 13.10
N ASP A 118 -5.69 -13.62 13.40
CA ASP A 118 -5.46 -15.00 13.89
C ASP A 118 -5.55 -15.12 15.44
N ASP A 119 -5.63 -14.02 16.18
CA ASP A 119 -5.60 -13.99 17.66
C ASP A 119 -7.00 -13.91 18.32
N GLU A 120 -8.11 -13.87 17.57
CA GLU A 120 -9.48 -13.71 18.13
C GLU A 120 -10.24 -15.03 18.42
N ASP A 121 -9.65 -16.21 18.23
CA ASP A 121 -10.37 -17.52 18.24
C ASP A 121 -10.05 -18.48 19.43
N GLU A 122 -9.44 -18.04 20.55
CA GLU A 122 -9.04 -18.95 21.65
C GLU A 122 -9.71 -18.75 23.04
N ASP A 123 -10.81 -17.98 23.18
CA ASP A 123 -11.43 -17.73 24.49
C ASP A 123 -12.96 -17.98 24.58
N GLU A 124 -13.48 -19.08 24.04
CA GLU A 124 -14.83 -19.57 24.42
C GLU A 124 -14.92 -21.11 24.43
N GLU A 125 -14.33 -21.79 25.41
CA GLU A 125 -14.79 -23.13 25.83
C GLU A 125 -14.25 -23.56 27.21
N ASP A 126 -14.68 -22.87 28.27
CA ASP A 126 -14.71 -23.49 29.60
C ASP A 126 -15.66 -22.70 30.53
N GLU A 127 -16.97 -23.01 30.52
CA GLU A 127 -17.82 -22.99 31.72
C GLU A 127 -19.12 -23.81 31.55
N ALA A 128 -19.23 -24.81 32.44
CA ALA A 128 -20.44 -25.49 32.99
C ALA A 128 -21.01 -26.76 32.33
#